data_AF-A0A4D4JDL6-F1
#
_entry.id   AF-A0A4D4JDL6-F1
#
_cell.length_a   1.000
_cell.length_b   1.000
_cell.length_c   1.000
_cell.angle_alpha   90.00
_cell.angle_beta   90.00
_cell.angle_gamma   90.00
#
_symmetry.space_group_name_H-M   'P 1'
#
loop_
_entity.id
_entity.type
_entity.pdbx_description
1 polymer ?
#
loop_
_entity_poly.entity_id
_entity_poly.type
_entity_poly.pdbx_seq_one_letter_code
_entity_poly.pdbx_strand_id
1 'polypeptide(L)'
;MIKDPLTVWNGPFPYDALAPAGITPRSTQAEVEDASFTLMTRRLMNPVTQKAWDELRDVRRRLLADFLLYDVDPADFDEARQHVRRELADPGEPSQVTDALAAPVEFLDDLAGDLSEVTLTPPPPVLPRDLDAFPPQSLIDSLISFDR
;
A
#
# COMPACT_ATOMS: atom_id res chain seq x y z
N MET A 1 -10.51 12.06 14.75
CA MET A 1 -9.08 11.72 14.83
C MET A 1 -8.76 10.59 13.87
N ILE A 2 -7.68 10.75 13.10
CA ILE A 2 -7.17 9.80 12.13
C ILE A 2 -5.79 9.33 12.60
N LYS A 3 -5.52 8.02 12.52
CA LYS A 3 -4.19 7.48 12.77
C LYS A 3 -3.25 7.89 11.66
N ASP A 4 -2.03 8.26 12.00
CA ASP A 4 -0.99 8.50 11.02
C ASP A 4 -0.81 7.26 10.11
N PRO A 5 -0.99 7.40 8.78
CA PRO A 5 -0.89 6.27 7.85
C PRO A 5 0.51 5.66 7.78
N LEU A 6 1.55 6.41 8.18
CA LEU A 6 2.93 5.92 8.23
C LEU A 6 3.30 5.29 9.58
N THR A 7 2.38 5.31 10.55
CA THR A 7 2.64 4.71 11.85
C THR A 7 2.69 3.18 11.76
N VAL A 8 3.84 2.63 12.16
CA VAL A 8 4.01 1.20 12.38
C VAL A 8 3.92 0.94 13.89
N TRP A 9 2.78 0.41 14.33
CA TRP A 9 2.59 -0.02 15.71
C TRP A 9 2.79 -1.54 15.84
N ASN A 10 3.46 -2.00 16.90
CA ASN A 10 3.67 -3.42 17.12
C ASN A 10 2.41 -4.08 17.69
N GLY A 11 1.52 -4.51 16.79
CA GLY A 11 0.21 -5.09 17.07
C GLY A 11 -0.92 -4.09 16.83
N PRO A 12 -2.13 -4.38 17.30
CA PRO A 12 -3.26 -3.46 17.20
C PRO A 12 -2.95 -2.15 17.90
N PHE A 13 -3.40 -1.04 17.32
CA PHE A 13 -3.24 0.27 17.93
C PHE A 13 -4.03 0.32 19.25
N PRO A 14 -3.51 0.96 20.33
CA PRO A 14 -4.05 0.76 21.67
C PRO A 14 -5.52 1.20 21.81
N TYR A 15 -5.90 2.31 21.19
CA TYR A 15 -7.28 2.79 21.20
C TYR A 15 -8.24 1.87 20.43
N ASP A 16 -7.79 1.22 19.36
CA ASP A 16 -8.61 0.25 18.63
C ASP A 16 -8.84 -1.01 19.47
N ALA A 17 -7.80 -1.49 20.15
CA ALA A 17 -7.87 -2.66 21.03
C ALA A 17 -8.77 -2.43 22.25
N LEU A 18 -8.83 -1.19 22.77
CA LEU A 18 -9.65 -0.83 23.91
C LEU A 18 -11.03 -0.22 23.54
N ALA A 19 -11.33 -0.05 22.25
CA ALA A 19 -12.62 0.44 21.79
C ALA A 19 -13.82 -0.36 22.35
N PRO A 20 -13.77 -1.71 22.51
CA PRO A 20 -14.84 -2.48 23.16
C PRO A 20 -15.08 -2.14 24.64
N ALA A 21 -14.09 -1.53 25.31
CA ALA A 21 -14.22 -1.00 26.68
C ALA A 21 -14.69 0.46 26.70
N GLY A 22 -14.93 1.08 25.53
CA GLY A 22 -15.36 2.47 25.40
C GLY A 22 -14.22 3.49 25.51
N ILE A 23 -12.97 3.05 25.50
CA ILE A 23 -11.83 3.94 25.59
C ILE A 23 -11.56 4.58 24.23
N THR A 24 -11.44 5.90 24.24
CA THR A 24 -11.14 6.72 23.07
C THR A 24 -10.01 7.70 23.42
N PRO A 25 -9.39 8.37 22.44
CA PRO A 25 -8.38 9.40 22.72
C PRO A 25 -8.91 10.54 23.60
N ARG A 26 -10.23 10.77 23.60
CA ARG A 26 -10.90 11.79 24.43
C ARG A 26 -11.18 11.33 25.86
N SER A 27 -10.96 10.05 26.17
CA SER A 27 -11.18 9.53 27.52
C SER A 27 -10.22 10.19 28.51
N THR A 28 -10.63 10.35 29.76
CA THR A 28 -9.72 10.85 30.81
C THR A 28 -8.69 9.80 31.19
N GLN A 29 -7.63 10.17 31.92
CA GLN A 29 -6.66 9.19 32.40
C GLN A 29 -7.28 8.19 33.38
N ALA A 30 -8.17 8.66 34.26
CA ALA A 30 -8.89 7.81 35.21
C ALA A 30 -9.75 6.75 34.49
N GLU A 31 -10.46 7.13 33.42
CA GLU A 31 -11.25 6.19 32.62
C GLU A 31 -10.38 5.09 31.98
N VAL A 32 -9.16 5.45 31.53
CA VAL A 32 -8.21 4.49 30.95
C VAL A 32 -7.68 3.53 32.02
N GLU A 33 -7.38 4.01 33.23
CA GLU A 33 -6.95 3.15 34.34
C GLU A 33 -8.04 2.14 34.72
N ASP A 34 -9.29 2.61 34.81
CA ASP A 34 -10.47 1.81 35.12
C ASP A 34 -10.91 0.87 33.98
N ALA A 35 -10.39 1.05 32.76
CA ALA A 35 -10.71 0.21 31.60
C ALA A 35 -10.44 -1.28 31.86
N SER A 36 -9.44 -1.58 32.70
CA SER A 36 -9.10 -2.96 33.09
C SER A 36 -10.28 -3.69 33.74
N PHE A 37 -11.03 -3.03 34.62
CA PHE A 37 -12.22 -3.60 35.25
C PHE A 37 -13.30 -3.88 34.22
N THR A 38 -13.57 -2.92 33.34
CA THR A 38 -14.56 -3.08 32.25
C THR A 38 -14.20 -4.27 31.35
N LEU A 39 -12.93 -4.41 30.97
CA LEU A 39 -12.45 -5.55 30.18
C LEU A 39 -12.63 -6.88 30.92
N MET A 40 -12.34 -6.94 32.22
CA MET A 40 -12.52 -8.15 33.02
C MET A 40 -14.00 -8.51 33.15
N THR A 41 -14.88 -7.56 33.46
CA THR A 41 -16.32 -7.78 33.57
C THR A 41 -16.93 -8.30 32.27
N ARG A 42 -16.45 -7.79 31.13
CA ARG A 42 -16.89 -8.21 29.79
C ARG A 42 -16.18 -9.46 29.26
N ARG A 43 -15.25 -10.04 30.02
CA ARG A 43 -14.38 -11.17 29.59
C ARG A 43 -13.60 -10.87 28.30
N LEU A 44 -13.20 -9.62 28.13
CA LEU A 44 -12.40 -9.13 27.00
C LEU A 44 -10.93 -8.91 27.37
N MET A 45 -10.55 -9.21 28.61
CA MET A 45 -9.15 -9.17 29.05
C MET A 45 -8.38 -10.36 28.45
N ASN A 46 -7.49 -10.06 27.51
CA ASN A 46 -6.61 -11.00 26.84
C ASN A 46 -5.22 -10.33 26.65
N PRO A 47 -4.17 -11.04 26.18
CA PRO A 47 -2.84 -10.46 26.08
C PRO A 47 -2.76 -9.18 25.21
N VAL A 48 -3.61 -9.06 24.19
CA VAL A 48 -3.66 -7.89 23.31
C VAL A 48 -4.27 -6.69 24.02
N THR A 49 -5.43 -6.87 24.65
CA THR A 49 -6.11 -5.78 25.37
C THR A 49 -5.36 -5.39 26.63
N GLN A 50 -4.70 -6.33 27.29
CA GLN A 50 -3.80 -6.07 28.41
C GLN A 50 -2.60 -5.22 27.97
N LYS A 51 -1.92 -5.60 26.87
CA LYS A 51 -0.82 -4.81 26.32
C LYS A 51 -1.28 -3.40 25.94
N ALA A 52 -2.43 -3.28 25.27
CA ALA A 52 -2.99 -1.98 24.92
C ALA A 52 -3.30 -1.12 26.15
N TRP A 53 -3.85 -1.72 27.21
CA TRP A 53 -4.07 -1.04 28.47
C TRP A 53 -2.77 -0.61 29.14
N ASP A 54 -1.72 -1.45 29.12
CA ASP A 54 -0.39 -1.09 29.62
C ASP A 54 0.23 0.09 28.86
N GLU A 55 0.00 0.20 27.53
CA GLU A 55 0.46 1.34 26.74
C GLU A 55 -0.30 2.64 27.05
N LEU A 56 -1.57 2.58 27.44
CA LEU A 56 -2.39 3.79 27.67
C LEU A 56 -2.46 4.22 29.15
N ARG A 57 -2.28 3.29 30.10
CA ARG A 57 -2.31 3.63 31.54
C ARG A 57 -1.09 4.42 32.01
N ASP A 58 0.02 4.35 31.28
CA ASP A 58 1.18 5.20 31.52
C ASP A 58 1.05 6.49 30.70
N VAL A 59 1.08 7.64 31.39
CA VAL A 59 0.86 8.96 30.76
C VAL A 59 1.86 9.23 29.64
N ARG A 60 3.13 8.82 29.79
CA ARG A 60 4.16 9.09 28.78
C ARG A 60 3.92 8.26 27.52
N ARG A 61 3.61 6.98 27.68
CA ARG A 61 3.27 6.08 26.56
C ARG A 61 1.98 6.50 25.87
N ARG A 62 0.99 6.94 26.65
CA ARG A 62 -0.25 7.49 26.11
C ARG A 62 -0.01 8.73 25.26
N LEU A 63 0.80 9.68 25.72
CA LEU A 63 1.16 10.86 24.93
C LEU A 63 1.84 10.50 23.61
N LEU A 64 2.65 9.43 23.57
CA LEU A 64 3.22 8.92 22.33
C LEU A 64 2.15 8.34 21.40
N ALA A 65 1.15 7.62 21.93
CA ALA A 65 0.03 7.15 21.13
C ALA A 65 -0.83 8.32 20.60
N ASP A 66 -1.08 9.33 21.43
CA ASP A 66 -1.85 10.51 21.07
C ASP A 66 -1.14 11.37 20.01
N PHE A 67 0.19 11.43 20.05
CA PHE A 67 1.00 12.13 19.04
C PHE A 67 0.83 11.54 17.63
N LEU A 68 0.50 10.26 17.52
CA LEU A 68 0.28 9.56 16.24
C LEU A 68 -1.16 9.69 15.73
N LEU A 69 -1.97 10.53 16.38
CA LEU A 69 -3.34 10.81 16.00
C LEU A 69 -3.47 12.26 15.53
N TYR A 70 -3.94 12.43 14.30
CA TYR A 70 -4.30 13.72 13.75
C TYR A 70 -5.74 14.05 14.11
N ASP A 71 -5.95 15.19 14.76
CA ASP A 71 -7.29 15.76 14.89
C ASP A 71 -7.59 16.57 13.63
N VAL A 72 -8.48 16.02 12.79
CA VAL A 72 -8.90 16.62 11.52
C VAL A 72 -10.40 16.89 11.64
N ASP A 73 -10.83 18.09 11.26
CA ASP A 73 -12.24 18.45 11.25
C ASP A 73 -12.96 17.67 10.14
N PRO A 74 -14.08 16.99 10.43
CA PRO A 74 -14.90 16.36 9.41
C PRO A 74 -15.29 17.28 8.24
N ALA A 75 -15.42 18.59 8.48
CA ALA A 75 -15.70 19.57 7.44
C ALA A 75 -14.61 19.64 6.36
N ASP A 76 -13.34 19.41 6.74
CA ASP A 76 -12.19 19.47 5.83
C ASP A 76 -12.19 18.29 4.84
N PHE A 77 -12.88 17.19 5.16
CA PHE A 77 -12.89 15.99 4.32
C PHE A 77 -13.59 16.18 2.99
N ASP A 78 -14.65 16.98 2.93
CA ASP A 78 -15.38 17.18 1.68
C ASP A 78 -14.59 18.03 0.69
N GLU A 79 -13.90 19.06 1.17
CA GLU A 79 -12.98 19.87 0.37
C GLU A 79 -11.79 19.03 -0.11
N ALA A 80 -11.12 18.31 0.79
CA ALA A 80 -10.01 17.42 0.44
C ALA A 80 -10.43 16.36 -0.59
N ARG A 81 -11.63 15.78 -0.44
CA ARG A 81 -12.18 14.80 -1.38
C ARG A 81 -12.48 15.41 -2.74
N GLN A 82 -12.99 16.64 -2.79
CA GLN A 82 -13.21 17.34 -4.06
C GLN A 82 -11.88 17.68 -4.74
N HIS A 83 -10.87 18.07 -3.98
CA HIS A 83 -9.53 18.32 -4.48
C HIS A 83 -8.93 17.06 -5.11
N VAL A 84 -8.89 15.94 -4.38
CA VAL A 84 -8.41 14.64 -4.89
C VAL A 84 -9.19 14.20 -6.13
N ARG A 85 -10.52 14.39 -6.17
CA ARG A 85 -11.32 14.08 -7.36
C ARG A 85 -10.93 14.92 -8.57
N ARG A 86 -10.60 16.20 -8.36
CA ARG A 86 -10.16 17.09 -9.44
C ARG A 86 -8.82 16.62 -10.00
N GLU A 87 -7.87 16.31 -9.12
CA GLU A 87 -6.58 15.75 -9.52
C GLU A 87 -6.72 14.39 -10.20
N LEU A 88 -7.64 13.52 -9.77
CA LEU A 88 -7.86 12.23 -10.44
C LEU A 88 -8.59 12.37 -11.79
N ALA A 89 -9.43 13.40 -11.97
CA ALA A 89 -10.17 13.63 -13.21
C ALA A 89 -9.30 14.21 -14.32
N ASP A 90 -8.29 14.99 -13.95
CA ASP A 90 -7.23 15.44 -14.83
C ASP A 90 -5.90 15.22 -14.12
N PRO A 91 -5.31 14.00 -14.23
CA PRO A 91 -4.07 13.66 -13.54
C PRO A 91 -2.91 14.59 -13.92
N GLY A 92 -3.05 15.37 -15.00
CA GLY A 92 -1.94 16.05 -15.65
C GLY A 92 -0.86 15.05 -16.08
N GLU A 93 0.12 15.52 -16.85
CA GLU A 93 1.41 14.85 -16.82
C GLU A 93 2.18 15.38 -15.59
N PRO A 94 2.75 14.51 -14.74
CA PRO A 94 3.66 14.96 -13.70
C PRO A 94 4.74 15.81 -14.35
N SER A 95 5.07 16.97 -13.78
CA SER A 95 6.11 17.84 -14.36
C SER A 95 7.44 17.10 -14.56
N GLN A 96 7.72 16.08 -13.74
CA GLN A 96 8.89 15.21 -13.90
C GLN A 96 8.89 14.43 -15.22
N VAL A 97 7.73 14.11 -15.79
CA VAL A 97 7.60 13.43 -17.10
C VAL A 97 7.90 14.41 -18.22
N THR A 98 7.35 15.62 -18.17
CA THR A 98 7.65 16.67 -19.16
C THR A 98 9.15 17.03 -19.13
N ASP A 99 9.74 17.14 -17.94
CA ASP A 99 11.17 17.41 -17.76
C ASP A 99 12.04 16.24 -18.25
N ALA A 100 11.61 14.98 -18.04
CA ALA A 100 12.33 13.80 -18.52
C ALA A 100 12.23 13.61 -20.05
N LEU A 101 11.10 14.01 -20.65
CA LEU A 101 10.88 13.97 -22.10
C LEU A 101 11.51 15.16 -22.83
N ALA A 102 11.85 16.23 -22.12
CA ALA A 102 12.58 17.39 -22.63
C ALA A 102 14.09 17.12 -22.76
N ALA A 103 14.48 15.89 -23.11
CA ALA A 103 15.88 15.57 -23.40
C ALA A 103 16.41 16.51 -24.51
N PRO A 104 17.60 17.13 -24.34
CA PRO A 104 18.18 17.98 -25.36
C PRO A 104 18.32 17.20 -26.67
N VAL A 105 17.89 17.80 -27.79
CA VAL A 105 17.99 17.17 -29.12
C VAL A 105 19.42 16.75 -29.44
N GLU A 106 20.40 17.53 -28.99
CA GLU A 106 21.83 17.23 -29.09
C GLU A 106 22.21 15.89 -28.43
N PHE A 107 21.63 15.57 -27.27
CA PHE A 107 21.84 14.29 -26.59
C PHE A 107 21.24 13.11 -27.36
N LEU A 108 20.09 13.33 -28.01
CA LEU A 108 19.43 12.31 -28.83
C LEU A 108 20.20 12.06 -30.14
N ASP A 109 20.78 13.10 -30.73
CA ASP A 109 21.61 12.99 -31.94
C ASP A 109 22.93 12.25 -31.65
N ASP A 110 23.59 12.55 -30.53
CA ASP A 110 24.79 11.82 -30.09
C ASP A 110 24.48 10.34 -29.83
N LEU A 111 23.37 10.04 -29.13
CA LEU A 111 22.94 8.67 -28.87
C LEU A 111 22.55 7.93 -30.16
N ALA A 112 21.91 8.61 -31.12
CA ALA A 112 21.60 8.04 -32.42
C ALA A 112 22.88 7.71 -33.22
N GLY A 113 23.91 8.55 -33.10
CA GLY A 113 25.25 8.25 -33.62
C GLY A 113 25.83 6.98 -33.01
N ASP A 114 25.87 6.89 -31.68
CA ASP A 114 26.41 5.75 -30.94
C ASP A 114 25.66 4.43 -31.24
N LEU A 115 24.34 4.49 -31.46
CA LEU A 115 23.52 3.32 -31.78
C LEU A 115 23.53 2.95 -33.26
N SER A 116 23.88 3.86 -34.16
CA SER A 116 23.90 3.61 -35.61
C SER A 116 24.95 2.58 -36.05
N GLU A 117 25.98 2.37 -35.23
CA GLU A 117 27.02 1.35 -35.47
C GLU A 117 26.59 -0.06 -35.00
N VAL A 118 25.51 -0.17 -34.21
CA VAL A 118 25.03 -1.47 -33.71
C VAL A 118 24.20 -2.17 -34.78
N THR A 119 24.87 -2.97 -35.60
CA THR A 119 24.18 -3.90 -36.50
C THR A 119 23.58 -5.02 -35.64
N LEU A 120 22.30 -4.90 -35.30
CA LEU A 120 21.55 -5.97 -34.63
C LEU A 120 21.44 -7.16 -35.58
N THR A 121 22.41 -8.08 -35.49
CA THR A 121 22.30 -9.36 -36.17
C THR A 121 21.34 -10.20 -35.31
N PRO A 122 20.15 -10.56 -35.81
CA PRO A 122 19.25 -11.41 -35.03
C PRO A 122 20.01 -12.70 -34.69
N PRO A 123 20.04 -13.13 -33.42
CA PRO A 123 20.66 -14.39 -33.08
C PRO A 123 20.00 -15.49 -33.93
N PRO A 124 20.77 -16.47 -34.42
CA PRO A 124 20.19 -17.58 -35.16
C PRO A 124 19.09 -18.19 -34.30
N PRO A 125 17.92 -18.53 -34.88
CA PRO A 125 16.83 -19.11 -34.13
C PRO A 125 17.34 -20.36 -33.41
N VAL A 126 17.39 -20.30 -32.07
CA VAL A 126 17.71 -21.47 -31.26
C VAL A 126 16.46 -22.33 -31.28
N LEU A 127 16.39 -23.26 -32.23
CA LEU A 127 15.38 -24.31 -32.18
C LEU A 127 15.71 -25.22 -30.99
N PRO A 128 14.77 -25.43 -30.05
CA PRO A 128 14.89 -26.49 -29.05
C PRO A 128 15.34 -27.80 -29.72
N ARG A 129 16.33 -28.50 -29.16
CA ARG A 129 16.83 -29.78 -29.70
C ARG A 129 15.73 -30.84 -29.82
N ASP A 130 14.65 -30.66 -29.07
CA ASP A 130 13.51 -31.56 -29.00
C ASP A 130 12.38 -31.14 -29.96
N LEU A 131 12.61 -30.20 -30.88
CA LEU A 131 11.62 -29.86 -31.92
C LEU A 131 11.28 -31.07 -32.80
N ASP A 132 12.27 -31.93 -33.05
CA ASP A 132 12.08 -33.20 -33.76
C ASP A 132 11.36 -34.26 -32.91
N ALA A 133 11.31 -34.07 -31.58
CA ALA A 133 10.54 -34.90 -30.65
C ALA A 133 9.09 -34.41 -30.49
N PHE A 134 8.76 -33.23 -31.02
CA PHE A 134 7.39 -32.75 -31.06
C PHE A 134 6.59 -33.56 -32.08
N PRO A 135 5.42 -34.11 -31.72
CA PRO A 135 4.62 -34.88 -32.65
C PRO A 135 4.24 -34.01 -33.87
N PRO A 136 4.22 -34.56 -35.09
CA PRO A 136 3.84 -33.81 -36.27
C PRO A 136 2.44 -33.21 -36.10
N GLN A 137 2.21 -31.99 -36.61
CA GLN A 137 0.94 -31.27 -36.44
C GLN A 137 -0.29 -32.10 -36.87
N SER A 138 -0.14 -33.02 -37.83
CA SER A 138 -1.18 -33.96 -38.24
C SER A 138 -1.69 -34.88 -37.12
N LEU A 139 -0.86 -35.19 -36.13
CA LEU A 139 -1.23 -35.98 -34.94
C LEU A 139 -2.03 -35.12 -33.95
N ILE A 140 -1.65 -33.85 -33.79
CA ILE A 140 -2.35 -32.89 -32.92
C ILE A 140 -3.76 -32.60 -33.48
N ASP A 141 -3.86 -32.39 -34.79
CA ASP A 141 -5.14 -32.15 -35.48
C ASP A 141 -6.07 -33.37 -35.42
N SER A 142 -5.53 -34.59 -35.33
CA SER A 142 -6.34 -35.81 -35.15
C SER A 142 -6.86 -36.01 -33.73
N LEU A 143 -6.20 -35.41 -32.73
CA LEU A 143 -6.55 -35.54 -31.31
C LEU A 143 -7.49 -34.43 -30.83
N ILE A 144 -7.54 -33.30 -31.55
CA ILE A 144 -8.43 -32.18 -31.28
C ILE A 144 -9.57 -32.21 -32.30
N SER A 145 -10.48 -33.17 -32.16
CA SER A 145 -11.80 -33.09 -32.79
C SER A 145 -12.77 -32.41 -31.82
N PHE A 146 -13.15 -31.17 -32.11
CA PHE A 146 -14.34 -30.60 -31.49
C PHE A 146 -15.55 -31.14 -32.24
N ASP A 147 -16.14 -32.22 -31.72
CA ASP A 147 -17.45 -32.69 -32.18
C ASP A 147 -18.45 -31.52 -32.07
N ARG A 148 -19.19 -31.28 -33.15
CA ARG A 148 -20.21 -30.25 -33.26
C ARG A 148 -21.59 -30.77 -32.89
#